data_AF-A0A9E0V053-F1
#
_entry.id   AF-A0A9E0V053-F1
#
_cell.length_a   1.000
_cell.length_b   1.000
_cell.length_c   1.000
_cell.angle_alpha   90.00
_cell.angle_beta   90.00
_cell.angle_gamma   90.00
#
_symmetry.space_group_name_H-M   'P 1'
#
loop_
_entity.id
_entity.type
_entity.pdbx_description
1 polymer ?
#
loop_
_entity_poly.entity_id
_entity_poly.type
_entity_poly.pdbx_seq_one_letter_code
_entity_poly.pdbx_strand_id
1 'polypeptide(L)'
;MSLTDEIARRRTFAIISHPDAGKTTLTEKFLLYGGAIQTAGAVKSNKIRKGATSDFMEIERQRGISVSTSVMTFDYAGKLINLLDTPGHKDFAEDTYRTLTAVDSVVLVVDCVKGVEAQTERLMEVCRMRDTPVIVFVNKMDLEGRDTFDLLDELEAKLSIKVRPLSWPIGIG
;
A
#
# COMPACT_ATOMS: atom_id res chain seq x y z
N MET A 1 10.86 29.46 -0.64
CA MET A 1 10.38 28.32 0.19
C MET A 1 11.52 27.93 1.09
N SER A 2 11.32 27.88 2.41
CA SER A 2 12.38 27.52 3.35
C SER A 2 12.64 26.01 3.35
N LEU A 3 13.79 25.58 3.86
CA LEU A 3 14.09 24.16 4.06
C LEU A 3 13.00 23.48 4.91
N THR A 4 12.52 24.16 5.94
CA THR A 4 11.46 23.67 6.83
C THR A 4 10.14 23.45 6.08
N ASP A 5 9.78 24.36 5.18
CA ASP A 5 8.57 24.23 4.36
C ASP A 5 8.64 23.01 3.43
N GLU A 6 9.83 22.78 2.86
CA GLU A 6 10.11 21.64 2.01
C GLU A 6 10.03 20.32 2.80
N ILE A 7 10.58 20.26 4.02
CA ILE A 7 10.46 19.07 4.87
C ILE A 7 9.00 18.82 5.24
N ALA A 8 8.27 19.86 5.67
CA ALA A 8 6.89 19.75 6.12
C ALA A 8 5.89 19.34 5.02
N ARG A 9 6.21 19.56 3.74
CA ARG A 9 5.35 19.13 2.62
C ARG A 9 5.52 17.66 2.21
N ARG A 10 6.59 16.98 2.65
CA ARG A 10 6.87 15.59 2.24
C ARG A 10 6.06 14.58 3.05
N ARG A 11 5.57 13.53 2.38
CA ARG A 11 4.93 12.38 3.01
C ARG A 11 5.52 11.12 2.40
N THR A 12 6.28 10.36 3.18
CA THR A 12 6.93 9.14 2.71
C THR A 12 6.28 7.94 3.37
N PHE A 13 5.66 7.06 2.59
CA PHE A 13 4.97 5.90 3.12
C PHE A 13 5.09 4.68 2.19
N ALA A 14 4.85 3.50 2.74
CA ALA A 14 4.73 2.25 1.98
C ALA A 14 3.31 1.71 2.04
N ILE A 15 2.91 0.96 1.01
CA ILE A 15 1.69 0.16 1.04
C ILE A 15 2.09 -1.30 1.26
N ILE A 16 1.57 -1.90 2.32
CA ILE A 16 1.86 -3.28 2.72
C ILE A 16 0.56 -4.10 2.72
N SER A 17 0.64 -5.36 2.32
CA SER A 17 -0.52 -6.24 2.27
C SER A 17 -0.13 -7.71 2.16
N HIS A 18 -1.09 -8.60 2.39
CA HIS A 18 -1.00 -9.97 1.87
C HIS A 18 -1.07 -9.97 0.33
N PRO A 19 -0.50 -10.97 -0.36
CA PRO A 19 -0.75 -11.25 -1.77
C PRO A 19 -2.23 -11.12 -2.13
N ASP A 20 -2.50 -10.48 -3.29
CA ASP A 20 -3.84 -10.32 -3.87
C ASP A 20 -4.85 -9.48 -3.06
N ALA A 21 -4.45 -8.87 -1.94
CA ALA A 21 -5.30 -7.94 -1.19
C ALA A 21 -5.59 -6.63 -1.95
N GLY A 22 -4.77 -6.31 -2.97
CA GLY A 22 -5.03 -5.20 -3.90
C GLY A 22 -4.04 -4.02 -3.83
N LYS A 23 -2.85 -4.20 -3.22
CA LYS A 23 -1.77 -3.20 -3.18
C LYS A 23 -1.52 -2.52 -4.53
N THR A 24 -1.26 -3.30 -5.59
CA THR A 24 -0.96 -2.75 -6.93
C THR A 24 -2.12 -1.90 -7.48
N THR A 25 -3.36 -2.34 -7.28
CA THR A 25 -4.55 -1.58 -7.71
C THR A 25 -4.67 -0.26 -6.94
N LEU A 26 -4.40 -0.27 -5.63
CA LEU A 26 -4.42 0.95 -4.81
C LEU A 26 -3.31 1.92 -5.21
N THR A 27 -2.09 1.42 -5.44
CA THR A 27 -0.96 2.18 -5.96
C THR A 27 -1.31 2.90 -7.27
N GLU A 28 -1.90 2.20 -8.24
CA GLU A 28 -2.34 2.82 -9.50
C GLU A 28 -3.36 3.95 -9.28
N LYS A 29 -4.28 3.80 -8.33
CA LYS A 29 -5.26 4.85 -8.02
C LYS A 29 -4.60 6.07 -7.41
N PHE A 30 -3.63 5.91 -6.52
CA PHE A 30 -2.85 7.04 -5.99
C PHE A 30 -2.09 7.78 -7.08
N LEU A 31 -1.43 7.07 -8.00
CA LEU A 31 -0.76 7.69 -9.13
C LEU A 31 -1.74 8.45 -10.04
N LEU A 32 -2.94 7.91 -10.26
CA LEU A 32 -3.97 8.58 -11.04
C LEU A 32 -4.43 9.87 -10.34
N TYR A 33 -4.72 9.81 -9.04
CA TYR A 33 -5.15 10.98 -8.27
C TYR A 33 -4.05 12.04 -8.12
N GLY A 34 -2.78 11.63 -8.11
CA GLY A 34 -1.63 12.52 -8.16
C GLY A 34 -1.32 13.09 -9.55
N GLY A 35 -2.08 12.73 -10.57
CA GLY A 35 -1.84 13.15 -11.96
C GLY A 35 -0.54 12.57 -12.57
N ALA A 36 0.11 11.63 -11.90
CA ALA A 36 1.33 10.97 -12.37
C ALA A 36 1.08 10.01 -13.54
N ILE A 37 -0.15 9.50 -13.66
CA ILE A 37 -0.63 8.76 -14.81
C ILE A 37 -1.97 9.35 -15.32
N GLN A 38 -2.19 9.31 -16.64
CA GLN A 38 -3.40 9.86 -17.26
C GLN A 38 -4.59 8.88 -17.25
N THR A 39 -4.37 7.59 -16.97
CA THR A 39 -5.42 6.55 -16.97
C THR A 39 -5.09 5.47 -15.96
N ALA A 40 -6.07 5.06 -15.13
CA ALA A 40 -5.91 3.90 -14.24
C ALA A 40 -5.63 2.64 -15.08
N GLY A 41 -4.79 1.73 -14.56
CA GLY A 41 -4.30 0.59 -15.32
C GLY A 41 -3.15 0.91 -16.26
N ALA A 42 -2.66 2.16 -16.37
CA ALA A 42 -1.51 2.49 -17.22
C ALA A 42 -0.20 1.79 -16.79
N VAL A 43 -0.07 1.45 -15.50
CA VAL A 43 1.05 0.65 -14.98
C VAL A 43 0.91 -0.81 -15.46
N LYS A 44 -0.31 -1.37 -15.45
CA LYS A 44 -0.62 -2.67 -16.07
C LYS A 44 -0.64 -2.68 -17.62
N SER A 45 -0.92 -1.56 -18.28
CA SER A 45 -1.33 -1.48 -19.71
C SER A 45 -0.41 -0.68 -20.65
N ASN A 46 0.89 -0.59 -20.36
CA ASN A 46 1.89 -0.21 -21.39
C ASN A 46 1.83 1.25 -21.90
N LYS A 47 1.21 2.20 -21.17
CA LYS A 47 1.08 3.61 -21.63
C LYS A 47 1.95 4.62 -20.87
N ILE A 48 3.00 4.18 -20.20
CA ILE A 48 4.04 5.09 -19.69
C ILE A 48 5.00 5.39 -20.85
N ARG A 49 5.13 6.68 -21.19
CA ARG A 49 6.09 7.18 -22.19
C ARG A 49 7.49 6.61 -21.90
N LYS A 50 8.11 6.03 -22.94
CA LYS A 50 9.43 5.36 -23.02
C LYS A 50 10.63 6.20 -22.52
N GLY A 51 10.65 6.62 -21.26
CA GLY A 51 11.77 7.39 -20.69
C GLY A 51 12.53 6.70 -19.55
N ALA A 52 11.92 5.74 -18.86
CA ALA A 52 12.50 5.16 -17.64
C ALA A 52 11.93 3.77 -17.31
N THR A 53 11.79 2.89 -18.30
CA THR A 53 11.47 1.48 -18.04
C THR A 53 12.73 0.79 -17.52
N SER A 54 12.81 0.59 -16.22
CA SER A 54 13.84 -0.26 -15.60
C SER A 54 13.60 -1.73 -15.97
N ASP A 55 14.67 -2.49 -16.23
CA ASP A 55 14.65 -3.92 -16.55
C ASP A 55 13.81 -4.77 -15.57
N PHE A 56 13.62 -4.28 -14.34
CA PHE A 56 12.82 -4.93 -13.32
C PHE A 56 11.30 -4.91 -13.60
N MET A 57 10.76 -3.86 -14.23
CA MET A 57 9.33 -3.83 -14.60
C MET A 57 8.97 -4.92 -15.63
N GLU A 58 9.93 -5.28 -16.48
CA GLU A 58 9.75 -6.32 -17.49
C GLU A 58 9.79 -7.73 -16.87
N ILE A 59 10.65 -7.94 -15.87
CA ILE A 59 10.73 -9.18 -15.07
C ILE A 59 9.48 -9.39 -14.20
N GLU A 60 8.99 -8.32 -13.55
CA GLU A 60 7.75 -8.35 -12.77
C GLU A 60 6.56 -8.77 -13.64
N ARG A 61 6.52 -8.26 -14.87
CA ARG A 61 5.48 -8.60 -15.85
C ARG A 61 5.55 -10.05 -16.30
N GLN A 62 6.75 -10.62 -16.50
CA GLN A 62 6.91 -12.03 -16.87
C GLN A 62 6.44 -12.97 -15.75
N ARG A 63 6.58 -12.57 -14.49
CA ARG A 63 6.24 -13.40 -13.33
C ARG A 63 4.86 -13.13 -12.73
N GLY A 64 4.21 -12.02 -13.10
CA GLY A 64 2.90 -11.63 -12.54
C GLY A 64 2.94 -11.23 -11.06
N ILE A 65 4.13 -11.00 -10.51
CA ILE A 65 4.38 -10.64 -9.11
C ILE A 65 5.35 -9.45 -9.05
N SER A 66 5.21 -8.59 -8.03
CA SER A 66 6.21 -7.54 -7.76
C SER A 66 7.50 -8.18 -7.22
N VAL A 67 8.64 -7.84 -7.83
CA VAL A 67 9.97 -8.45 -7.63
C VAL A 67 10.94 -7.46 -6.98
N SER A 68 10.69 -6.15 -7.06
CA SER A 68 11.58 -5.11 -6.53
C SER A 68 10.83 -3.98 -5.82
N THR A 69 11.52 -3.28 -4.91
CA THR A 69 10.99 -2.07 -4.30
C THR A 69 11.11 -0.91 -5.29
N SER A 70 9.99 -0.38 -5.77
CA SER A 70 9.95 0.81 -6.63
C SER A 70 9.54 2.04 -5.82
N VAL A 71 10.25 3.17 -6.02
CA VAL A 71 9.88 4.45 -5.42
C VAL A 71 9.15 5.30 -6.45
N MET A 72 7.96 5.78 -6.09
CA MET A 72 7.13 6.65 -6.93
C MET A 72 6.89 7.97 -6.21
N THR A 73 7.12 9.08 -6.91
CA THR A 73 6.93 10.43 -6.36
C THR A 73 5.89 11.19 -7.18
N PHE A 74 4.93 11.81 -6.50
CA PHE A 74 3.88 12.62 -7.11
C PHE A 74 3.36 13.70 -6.16
N ASP A 75 2.77 14.77 -6.69
CA ASP A 75 2.15 15.83 -5.89
C ASP A 75 0.66 15.53 -5.68
N TYR A 76 0.18 15.72 -4.44
CA TYR A 76 -1.24 15.62 -4.10
C TYR A 76 -1.60 16.66 -3.05
N ALA A 77 -2.59 17.51 -3.35
CA ALA A 77 -3.07 18.56 -2.44
C ALA A 77 -1.95 19.44 -1.84
N GLY A 78 -0.94 19.80 -2.64
CA GLY A 78 0.21 20.61 -2.20
C GLY A 78 1.23 19.86 -1.33
N LYS A 79 1.13 18.53 -1.24
CA LYS A 79 2.10 17.66 -0.57
C LYS A 79 2.89 16.85 -1.60
N LEU A 80 4.17 16.64 -1.33
CA LEU A 80 5.02 15.74 -2.12
C LEU A 80 4.94 14.35 -1.52
N ILE A 81 4.30 13.44 -2.24
CA ILE A 81 4.13 12.06 -1.83
C ILE A 81 5.31 11.23 -2.36
N ASN A 82 5.94 10.45 -1.49
CA ASN A 82 6.91 9.42 -1.84
C ASN A 82 6.32 8.07 -1.42
N LEU A 83 5.89 7.29 -2.41
CA LEU A 83 5.32 5.98 -2.22
C LEU A 83 6.37 4.91 -2.52
N LEU A 84 6.70 4.10 -1.53
CA LEU A 84 7.57 2.94 -1.68
C LEU A 84 6.71 1.69 -1.85
N ASP A 85 6.78 1.07 -3.02
CA ASP A 85 6.03 -0.16 -3.29
C ASP A 85 6.81 -1.37 -2.76
N THR A 86 6.26 -2.08 -1.77
CA THR A 86 6.90 -3.29 -1.24
C THR A 86 6.52 -4.52 -2.06
N PRO A 87 7.44 -5.44 -2.36
CA PRO A 87 7.09 -6.73 -2.95
C PRO A 87 6.04 -7.47 -2.11
N GLY A 88 4.97 -7.98 -2.75
CA GLY A 88 3.90 -8.68 -2.03
C GLY A 88 4.17 -10.17 -1.80
N HIS A 89 5.10 -10.77 -2.54
CA HIS A 89 5.33 -12.21 -2.50
C HIS A 89 6.22 -12.62 -1.31
N LYS A 90 5.95 -13.79 -0.71
CA LYS A 90 6.62 -14.29 0.50
C LYS A 90 8.15 -14.40 0.36
N ASP A 91 8.61 -14.62 -0.86
CA ASP A 91 10.05 -14.75 -1.18
C ASP A 91 10.82 -13.42 -1.07
N PHE A 92 10.13 -12.29 -0.89
CA PHE A 92 10.73 -10.95 -0.79
C PHE A 92 10.45 -10.27 0.56
N ALA A 93 10.31 -11.07 1.62
CA ALA A 93 10.07 -10.57 2.97
C ALA A 93 11.20 -9.64 3.45
N GLU A 94 12.46 -9.97 3.15
CA GLU A 94 13.62 -9.15 3.57
C GLU A 94 13.61 -7.77 2.91
N ASP A 95 13.36 -7.71 1.60
CA ASP A 95 13.25 -6.43 0.87
C ASP A 95 12.09 -5.60 1.38
N THR A 96 10.98 -6.24 1.74
CA THR A 96 9.84 -5.55 2.35
C THR A 96 10.22 -4.94 3.71
N TYR A 97 10.95 -5.67 4.54
CA TYR A 97 11.39 -5.16 5.84
C TYR A 97 12.39 -4.01 5.70
N ARG A 98 13.30 -4.07 4.72
CA ARG A 98 14.23 -2.97 4.42
C ARG A 98 13.48 -1.71 3.98
N THR A 99 12.44 -1.87 3.18
CA THR A 99 11.60 -0.75 2.72
C THR A 99 10.84 -0.10 3.87
N LEU A 100 10.33 -0.89 4.81
CA LEU A 100 9.70 -0.39 6.03
C LEU A 100 10.64 0.45 6.90
N THR A 101 11.95 0.36 6.68
CA THR A 101 12.93 1.19 7.40
C THR A 101 13.08 2.60 6.84
N ALA A 102 12.64 2.82 5.61
CA ALA A 102 12.85 4.06 4.86
C ALA A 102 11.59 4.94 4.79
N VAL A 103 10.53 4.58 5.52
CA VAL A 103 9.22 5.26 5.49
C VAL A 103 8.83 5.82 6.84
N ASP A 104 8.08 6.92 6.82
CA ASP A 104 7.58 7.58 8.03
C ASP A 104 6.26 6.96 8.51
N SER A 105 5.54 6.23 7.64
CA SER A 105 4.25 5.60 7.93
C SER A 105 3.93 4.52 6.90
N VAL A 106 2.88 3.73 7.16
CA VAL A 106 2.41 2.68 6.24
C VAL A 106 0.91 2.68 6.05
N VAL A 107 0.47 2.21 4.89
CA VAL A 107 -0.92 1.85 4.61
C VAL A 107 -1.01 0.33 4.52
N LEU A 108 -1.72 -0.28 5.47
CA LEU A 108 -2.00 -1.72 5.49
C LEU A 108 -3.28 -2.01 4.72
N VAL A 109 -3.18 -2.72 3.61
CA VAL A 109 -4.33 -3.13 2.80
C VAL A 109 -4.80 -4.51 3.23
N VAL A 110 -6.09 -4.61 3.57
CA VAL A 110 -6.75 -5.82 4.04
C VAL A 110 -7.90 -6.15 3.09
N ASP A 111 -8.02 -7.41 2.67
CA ASP A 111 -9.13 -7.89 1.86
C ASP A 111 -10.37 -8.09 2.75
N CYS A 112 -11.52 -7.49 2.42
CA CYS A 112 -12.73 -7.63 3.23
C CYS A 112 -13.28 -9.07 3.30
N VAL A 113 -12.99 -9.90 2.30
CA VAL A 113 -13.46 -11.30 2.23
C VAL A 113 -12.57 -12.19 3.09
N LYS A 114 -11.26 -11.97 3.05
CA LYS A 114 -10.28 -12.82 3.74
C LYS A 114 -9.97 -12.35 5.16
N GLY A 115 -10.02 -11.03 5.40
CA GLY A 115 -9.61 -10.42 6.66
C GLY A 115 -8.09 -10.48 6.88
N VAL A 116 -7.68 -10.69 8.13
CA VAL A 116 -6.26 -10.72 8.51
C VAL A 116 -5.61 -12.05 8.17
N GLU A 117 -4.62 -11.99 7.27
CA GLU A 117 -3.83 -13.14 6.79
C GLU A 117 -2.41 -13.15 7.39
N ALA A 118 -1.72 -14.30 7.31
CA ALA A 118 -0.43 -14.52 7.97
C ALA A 118 0.70 -13.51 7.59
N GLN A 119 0.65 -12.95 6.38
CA GLN A 119 1.63 -11.93 5.97
C GLN A 119 1.31 -10.56 6.57
N THR A 120 0.02 -10.23 6.70
CA THR A 120 -0.47 -9.02 7.36
C THR A 120 0.03 -8.95 8.80
N GLU A 121 -0.05 -10.07 9.54
CA GLU A 121 0.45 -10.19 10.92
C GLU A 121 1.97 -9.94 10.99
N ARG A 122 2.77 -10.61 10.15
CA ARG A 122 4.23 -10.44 10.12
C ARG A 122 4.66 -9.02 9.76
N LEU A 123 4.00 -8.40 8.79
CA LEU A 123 4.29 -7.02 8.39
C LEU A 123 3.95 -6.04 9.53
N MET A 124 2.89 -6.31 10.27
CA MET A 124 2.51 -5.52 11.44
C MET A 124 3.53 -5.64 12.58
N GLU A 125 4.11 -6.81 12.81
CA GLU A 125 5.20 -6.99 13.78
C GLU A 125 6.38 -6.07 13.46
N VAL A 126 6.78 -5.98 12.19
CA VAL A 126 7.89 -5.09 11.78
C VAL A 126 7.54 -3.61 11.95
N CYS A 127 6.30 -3.22 11.65
CA CYS A 127 5.83 -1.85 11.90
C CYS A 127 5.85 -1.53 13.40
N ARG A 128 5.45 -2.49 14.24
CA ARG A 128 5.44 -2.35 15.71
C ARG A 128 6.84 -2.22 16.30
N MET A 129 7.83 -2.96 15.78
CA MET A 129 9.23 -2.85 16.22
C MET A 129 9.83 -1.45 16.01
N ARG A 130 9.19 -0.60 15.19
CA ARG A 130 9.68 0.72 14.79
C ARG A 130 8.73 1.85 15.19
N ASP A 131 7.68 1.54 15.94
CA ASP A 131 6.59 2.47 16.25
C ASP A 131 6.04 3.18 15.00
N THR A 132 6.05 2.50 13.84
CA THR A 132 5.64 3.07 12.57
C THR A 132 4.12 3.26 12.54
N PRO A 133 3.61 4.48 12.31
CA PRO A 133 2.18 4.74 12.20
C PRO A 133 1.54 3.94 11.06
N VAL A 134 0.39 3.32 11.33
CA VAL A 134 -0.34 2.46 10.39
C VAL A 134 -1.73 3.03 10.10
N ILE A 135 -2.06 3.17 8.82
CA ILE A 135 -3.43 3.38 8.34
C ILE A 135 -3.93 2.06 7.76
N VAL A 136 -5.09 1.56 8.21
CA VAL A 136 -5.70 0.35 7.65
C VAL A 136 -6.69 0.75 6.55
N PHE A 137 -6.57 0.13 5.38
CA PHE A 137 -7.50 0.25 4.27
C PHE A 137 -8.12 -1.11 3.97
N VAL A 138 -9.41 -1.26 4.29
CA VAL A 138 -10.18 -2.45 3.94
C VAL A 138 -10.65 -2.32 2.48
N ASN A 139 -10.17 -3.23 1.64
CA ASN A 139 -10.38 -3.24 0.20
C ASN A 139 -11.41 -4.30 -0.21
N LYS A 140 -11.86 -4.24 -1.47
CA LYS A 140 -12.82 -5.16 -2.09
C LYS A 140 -14.23 -5.10 -1.52
N MET A 141 -14.65 -3.92 -1.04
CA MET A 141 -16.01 -3.70 -0.52
C MET A 141 -17.12 -3.83 -1.60
N ASP A 142 -16.73 -4.06 -2.85
CA ASP A 142 -17.57 -4.48 -3.99
C ASP A 142 -17.82 -6.00 -4.06
N LEU A 143 -17.28 -6.77 -3.10
CA LEU A 143 -17.54 -8.19 -2.93
C LEU A 143 -18.25 -8.46 -1.59
N GLU A 144 -19.05 -9.53 -1.58
CA GLU A 144 -19.66 -10.07 -0.37
C GLU A 144 -18.56 -10.57 0.58
N GLY A 145 -18.25 -9.73 1.56
CA GLY A 145 -17.17 -9.92 2.51
C GLY A 145 -17.66 -10.32 3.89
N ARG A 146 -16.74 -10.26 4.85
CA ARG A 146 -17.03 -10.51 6.26
C ARG A 146 -17.86 -9.39 6.86
N ASP A 147 -18.57 -9.69 7.95
CA ASP A 147 -19.20 -8.65 8.75
C ASP A 147 -18.16 -7.63 9.23
N THR A 148 -18.57 -6.36 9.24
CA THR A 148 -17.66 -5.25 9.50
C THR A 148 -17.25 -5.14 10.96
N PHE A 149 -18.11 -5.52 11.91
CA PHE A 149 -17.74 -5.58 13.32
C PHE A 149 -16.78 -6.73 13.56
N ASP A 150 -17.06 -7.91 13.01
CA ASP A 150 -16.18 -9.07 13.11
C ASP A 150 -14.79 -8.79 12.53
N LEU A 151 -14.71 -8.06 11.41
CA LEU A 151 -13.45 -7.68 10.80
C LEU A 151 -12.66 -6.68 11.67
N LEU A 152 -13.33 -5.73 12.33
CA LEU A 152 -12.68 -4.80 13.26
C LEU A 152 -12.12 -5.54 14.47
N ASP A 153 -12.91 -6.44 15.06
CA ASP A 153 -12.47 -7.27 16.19
C ASP A 153 -11.27 -8.15 15.80
N GLU A 154 -11.28 -8.73 14.60
CA GLU A 154 -10.16 -9.48 14.07
C GLU A 154 -8.91 -8.61 13.90
N LEU A 155 -9.05 -7.40 13.35
CA LEU A 155 -7.94 -6.46 13.19
C LEU A 155 -7.32 -6.12 14.55
N GLU A 156 -8.11 -5.80 15.56
CA GLU A 156 -7.59 -5.50 16.89
C GLU A 156 -6.89 -6.71 17.51
N ALA A 157 -7.54 -7.88 17.48
CA ALA A 157 -7.03 -9.08 18.12
C ALA A 157 -5.74 -9.60 17.46
N LYS A 158 -5.76 -9.81 16.15
CA LYS A 158 -4.61 -10.42 15.43
C LYS A 158 -3.48 -9.44 15.19
N LEU A 159 -3.77 -8.16 14.93
CA LEU A 159 -2.73 -7.17 14.69
C LEU A 159 -2.27 -6.46 15.96
N SER A 160 -2.88 -6.76 17.12
CA SER A 160 -2.55 -6.14 18.41
C SER A 160 -2.46 -4.62 18.32
N ILE A 161 -3.45 -4.01 17.66
CA ILE A 161 -3.62 -2.56 17.52
C ILE A 161 -5.00 -2.16 18.04
N LYS A 162 -5.19 -0.87 18.31
CA LYS A 162 -6.53 -0.30 18.46
C LYS A 162 -6.96 0.29 17.13
N VAL A 163 -8.15 -0.04 16.68
CA VAL A 163 -8.70 0.53 15.44
C VAL A 163 -9.62 1.71 15.78
N ARG A 164 -9.60 2.71 14.90
CA ARG A 164 -10.53 3.85 14.96
C ARG A 164 -11.14 4.03 13.57
N PRO A 165 -12.39 3.59 13.36
CA PRO A 165 -13.05 3.75 12.07
C PRO A 165 -13.12 5.24 11.68
N LEU A 166 -12.62 5.57 10.48
CA LEU A 166 -12.71 6.90 9.89
C LEU A 166 -13.84 6.98 8.83
N SER A 167 -14.17 5.85 8.23
CA SER A 167 -15.27 5.66 7.30
C SER A 167 -15.95 4.33 7.61
N TRP A 168 -17.26 4.26 7.37
CA TRP A 168 -18.06 3.04 7.56
C TRP A 168 -18.76 2.66 6.26
N PRO A 169 -18.73 1.39 5.83
CA PRO A 169 -19.42 0.98 4.62
C PRO A 169 -20.94 0.94 4.81
N ILE A 170 -21.69 1.36 3.78
CA ILE A 170 -23.14 1.29 3.77
C ILE A 170 -23.53 0.14 2.85
N GLY A 171 -23.97 -0.97 3.45
CA GLY A 171 -24.17 -2.23 2.74
C GLY A 171 -22.86 -2.97 2.47
N ILE A 172 -23.01 -4.23 2.07
CA ILE A 172 -21.96 -5.13 1.60
C ILE A 172 -22.60 -5.84 0.39
N GLY A 173 -21.89 -5.97 -0.72
CA GLY A 173 -22.44 -6.50 -1.97
C GLY A 173 -21.40 -7.26 -2.75
#